data_AF-A0A924WWD0-F1
#
_entry.id   AF-A0A924WWD0-F1
#
_cell.length_a   1.000
_cell.length_b   1.000
_cell.length_c   1.000
_cell.angle_alpha   90.00
_cell.angle_beta   90.00
_cell.angle_gamma   90.00
#
_symmetry.space_group_name_H-M   'P 1'
#
loop_
_entity.id
_entity.type
_entity.pdbx_description
1 polymer ?
#
loop_
_entity_poly.entity_id
_entity_poly.type
_entity_poly.pdbx_seq_one_letter_code
_entity_poly.pdbx_strand_id
1 'polypeptide(L)' 'MNLAFVHTHAFVADWSRLRLADEELRQLELLILERPDSGTVMRGTGGVRKVRFASHRTAKARAAGVA' A
#
# COMPACT_ATOMS: atom_id res chain seq x y z
N MET A 1 6.63 18.19 -13.89
CA MET A 1 5.96 17.79 -12.65
C MET A 1 6.76 16.64 -12.07
N ASN A 2 7.28 16.76 -10.84
CA ASN A 2 8.05 15.69 -10.21
C ASN A 2 7.11 14.87 -9.32
N LEU A 3 6.98 13.57 -9.57
CA LEU A 3 6.23 12.67 -8.71
C LEU A 3 7.18 12.10 -7.66
N ALA A 4 6.89 12.36 -6.40
CA ALA A 4 7.69 11.88 -5.29
C ALA A 4 6.80 11.20 -4.24
N PHE A 5 7.30 10.12 -3.65
CA PHE A 5 6.70 9.50 -2.48
C PHE A 5 7.27 10.15 -1.22
N VAL A 6 6.38 10.56 -0.31
CA VAL A 6 6.73 11.08 1.00
C VAL A 6 6.14 10.13 2.04
N HIS A 7 7.01 9.44 2.77
CA HIS A 7 6.60 8.51 3.82
C HIS A 7 6.54 9.21 5.17
N THR A 8 5.42 9.04 5.87
CA THR A 8 5.29 9.53 7.25
C THR A 8 5.93 8.55 8.23
N HIS A 9 6.29 9.05 9.42
CA HIS A 9 6.89 8.21 10.46
C HIS A 9 5.96 7.04 10.86
N ALA A 10 4.66 7.29 10.98
CA ALA A 10 3.67 6.25 11.30
C ALA A 10 3.61 5.16 10.22
N PHE A 11 3.65 5.56 8.94
CA PHE A 11 3.65 4.62 7.82
C PHE A 11 4.87 3.69 7.87
N VAL A 12 6.08 4.24 8.04
CA VAL A 12 7.33 3.46 8.10
C VAL A 12 7.32 2.51 9.31
N ALA A 13 6.86 2.98 10.47
CA ALA A 13 6.76 2.16 11.67
C ALA A 13 5.80 0.98 11.47
N ASP A 14 4.63 1.21 10.88
CA ASP A 14 3.66 0.14 10.59
C ASP A 14 4.16 -0.82 9.52
N TRP A 15 4.83 -0.32 8.48
CA TRP A 15 5.42 -1.16 7.43
C TRP A 15 6.41 -2.17 8.02
N SER A 16 7.32 -1.69 8.87
CA SER A 16 8.29 -2.51 9.60
C SER A 16 7.61 -3.49 10.55
N ARG A 17 6.61 -3.05 11.31
CA ARG A 17 5.84 -3.89 12.25
C ARG A 17 5.11 -5.03 11.53
N LEU A 18 4.61 -4.78 10.32
CA LEU A 18 3.99 -5.79 9.47
C LEU A 18 5.01 -6.70 8.76
N ARG A 19 6.31 -6.44 8.94
CA ARG A 19 7.44 -7.13 8.32
C ARG A 19 7.35 -7.15 6.79
N LEU A 20 6.84 -6.09 6.18
CA LEU A 20 6.77 -5.98 4.72
C LEU A 20 8.15 -5.61 4.18
N ALA A 21 8.57 -6.25 3.09
CA ALA A 21 9.87 -6.02 2.48
C ALA A 21 9.89 -4.76 1.61
N ASP A 22 11.09 -4.25 1.32
CA ASP A 22 11.27 -3.07 0.46
C ASP A 22 10.77 -3.31 -0.98
N GLU A 23 10.84 -4.56 -1.47
CA GLU A 23 10.28 -4.93 -2.77
C GLU A 23 8.74 -4.78 -2.77
N GLU A 24 8.07 -5.14 -1.67
CA GLU A 24 6.62 -4.95 -1.54
C GLU A 24 6.28 -3.44 -1.48
N LEU A 25 7.16 -2.61 -0.91
CA LEU A 25 6.99 -1.16 -0.89
C LEU A 25 7.10 -0.60 -2.30
N ARG A 26 8.10 -1.06 -3.05
CA ARG A 26 8.31 -0.66 -4.44
C ARG A 26 7.12 -1.04 -5.32
N GLN A 27 6.54 -2.22 -5.12
CA GLN A 27 5.33 -2.65 -5.82
C GLN A 27 4.12 -1.76 -5.51
N LEU A 28 3.93 -1.39 -4.23
CA LEU A 28 2.86 -0.47 -3.83
C LEU A 28 3.04 0.91 -4.48
N GLU A 29 4.26 1.45 -4.47
CA GLU A 29 4.58 2.73 -5.11
C GLU A 29 4.30 2.70 -6.61
N LEU A 30 4.74 1.65 -7.32
CA LEU A 30 4.48 1.51 -8.76
C LEU A 30 2.98 1.44 -9.06
N LEU A 31 2.21 0.71 -8.24
CA LEU A 31 0.75 0.64 -8.37
C LEU A 31 0.11 2.01 -8.21
N ILE A 32 0.57 2.82 -7.25
CA ILE A 32 0.07 4.19 -7.05
C ILE A 32 0.49 5.10 -8.20
N LEU A 33 1.71 4.98 -8.72
CA LEU A 33 2.17 5.77 -9.87
C LEU A 33 1.37 5.47 -11.14
N GLU A 34 1.02 4.21 -11.38
CA GLU A 34 0.24 3.80 -12.55
C GLU A 34 -1.16 4.41 -12.53
N ARG A 35 -1.80 4.47 -11.35
CA ARG A 35 -3.14 5.06 -11.17
C ARG A 35 -3.23 5.88 -9.87
N PRO A 36 -2.80 7.15 -9.89
CA PRO A 36 -2.80 8.00 -8.69
C PRO A 36 -4.20 8.31 -8.13
N ASP A 37 -5.22 8.21 -8.98
CA ASP A 37 -6.63 8.37 -8.64
C ASP A 37 -7.30 7.05 -8.22
N SER A 38 -6.54 5.95 -8.16
CA SER A 38 -7.04 4.68 -7.65
C SER A 38 -7.32 4.74 -6.14
N GLY A 39 -8.26 3.90 -5.71
CA GLY A 39 -8.69 3.84 -4.30
C GLY A 39 -9.88 4.74 -3.97
N THR A 40 -10.56 4.39 -2.89
CA THR A 40 -11.77 5.08 -2.45
C THR A 40 -11.40 6.34 -1.67
N VAL A 41 -12.01 7.48 -2.00
CA VAL A 41 -11.87 8.71 -1.20
C VAL A 41 -12.54 8.52 0.15
N MET A 42 -11.80 8.78 1.22
CA MET A 42 -12.31 8.75 2.58
C MET A 42 -13.05 10.05 2.89
N ARG A 43 -14.29 9.95 3.38
CA ARG A 43 -15.08 11.14 3.73
C ARG A 43 -14.48 11.83 4.95
N GLY A 44 -14.56 13.17 4.98
CA GLY A 44 -14.09 13.98 6.10
C GLY A 44 -12.58 14.18 6.21
N THR A 45 -11.80 13.71 5.23
CA THR A 45 -10.31 13.77 5.27
C THR A 45 -9.70 14.78 4.30
N GLY A 46 -10.52 15.52 3.56
CA GLY A 46 -10.03 16.47 2.54
C GLY A 46 -9.41 15.81 1.31
N GLY A 47 -9.73 14.54 1.02
CA GLY A 47 -9.30 13.88 -0.23
C GLY A 47 -8.33 12.71 -0.05
N VAL A 48 -8.08 12.24 1.17
CA VAL A 48 -7.27 11.03 1.40
C VAL A 48 -7.92 9.82 0.71
N ARG A 49 -7.11 9.03 0.01
CA ARG A 49 -7.53 7.82 -0.71
C ARG A 49 -7.06 6.57 0.00
N LYS A 50 -7.90 5.54 0.00
CA LYS A 50 -7.59 4.21 0.53
C LYS A 50 -7.37 3.22 -0.60
N VAL A 51 -6.14 2.73 -0.73
CA VAL A 51 -5.75 1.67 -1.67
C VAL A 51 -5.65 0.33 -0.93
N ARG A 52 -6.17 -0.74 -1.53
CA ARG A 52 -5.98 -2.10 -1.02
C ARG A 52 -4.76 -2.72 -1.71
N PHE A 53 -3.77 -3.11 -0.92
CA PHE A 53 -2.55 -3.73 -1.39
C PHE A 53 -2.48 -5.18 -0.89
N ALA A 54 -2.34 -6.13 -1.81
CA ALA A 54 -2.15 -7.53 -1.49
C ALA A 54 -0.66 -7.86 -1.60
N SER A 55 0.00 -7.89 -0.45
CA SER A 55 1.39 -8.33 -0.38
C SER A 55 1.52 -9.78 -0.85
N HIS A 56 2.59 -10.14 -1.57
CA HIS A 56 2.81 -11.51 -2.05
C HIS A 56 2.75 -12.55 -0.93
N ARG A 57 3.22 -12.18 0.27
CA ARG A 57 3.16 -13.02 1.46
C ARG A 57 1.72 -13.24 1.95
N THR A 58 0.89 -12.20 1.88
CA THR A 58 -0.53 -12.25 2.25
C THR A 58 -1.35 -13.02 1.22
N ALA A 59 -1.02 -12.89 -0.07
CA ALA A 59 -1.67 -13.64 -1.15
C ALA A 59 -1.42 -15.15 -1.01
N LYS A 60 -0.18 -15.56 -0.71
CA LYS A 60 0.16 -16.97 -0.47
C LYS A 60 -0.54 -17.53 0.77
N ALA A 61 -0.66 -16.75 1.85
CA ALA A 61 -1.38 -17.15 3.05
C ALA A 61 -2.89 -17.32 2.82
N ARG A 62 -3.52 -16.47 1.99
CA ARG A 62 -4.94 -16.61 1.61
C ARG A 62 -5.18 -17.77 0.64
N ALA A 63 -4.23 -18.09 -0.24
CA ALA A 63 -4.33 -19.23 -1.13
C ALA A 63 -4.20 -20.59 -0.41
N ALA A 64 -3.55 -20.62 0.76
CA ALA A 64 -3.36 -21.84 1.56
C ALA A 64 -4.53 -22.16 2.52
N GLY A 65 -5.67 -21.46 2.39
CA GLY A 65 -6.81 -21.59 3.29
C GLY A 65 -8.14 -21.76 2.56
N VAL A 66 -8.29 -22.83 1.78
CA VAL A 66 -9.56 -23.52 1.50
C VAL A 66 -9.26 -25.02 1.29
N ALA A 67 -9.35 -25.78 2.39
CA ALA A 67 -9.82 -27.17 2.46
C ALA A 67 -10.16 -27.48 3.91
#